data_AF-A0A7Y5LI77-F1
#
_entry.id   AF-A0A7Y5LI77-F1
#
_cell.length_a   1.000
_cell.length_b   1.000
_cell.length_c   1.000
_cell.angle_alpha   90.00
_cell.angle_beta   90.00
_cell.angle_gamma   90.00
#
_symmetry.space_group_name_H-M   'P 1'
#
loop_
_entity.id
_entity.type
_entity.pdbx_description
1 polymer ?
#
loop_
_entity_poly.entity_id
_entity_poly.type
_entity_poly.pdbx_seq_one_letter_code
_entity_poly.pdbx_strand_id
1 'polypeptide(L)'
;MAALWKEGLATFRRVVPVVPAHKKRFAELDLAIAETCYYHFQSTANQLEFCILREKIGDRAARARMRRIAEEEIELARRQFPIARDQSVIAYEASNHYFYTPLDLVEKVLNCSHVIRELDRQA
;
A
#
# COMPACT_ATOMS: atom_id res chain seq x y z
N MET A 1 -2.07 -11.79 -7.56
CA MET A 1 -2.85 -12.30 -6.41
C MET A 1 -3.56 -11.18 -5.64
N ALA A 2 -2.86 -10.15 -5.13
CA ALA A 2 -3.50 -9.05 -4.38
C ALA A 2 -4.62 -8.33 -5.16
N ALA A 3 -4.46 -8.13 -6.48
CA ALA A 3 -5.48 -7.50 -7.33
C ALA A 3 -6.87 -8.18 -7.28
N LEU A 4 -6.93 -9.49 -7.00
CA LEU A 4 -8.19 -10.24 -6.88
C LEU A 4 -9.01 -9.83 -5.65
N TRP A 5 -8.39 -9.19 -4.65
CA TRP A 5 -9.07 -8.72 -3.44
C TRP A 5 -9.88 -7.43 -3.67
N LYS A 6 -9.62 -6.70 -4.76
CA LYS A 6 -10.23 -5.38 -5.02
C LYS A 6 -11.76 -5.44 -5.04
N GLU A 7 -12.33 -6.47 -5.66
CA GLU A 7 -13.78 -6.66 -5.76
C GLU A 7 -14.41 -6.95 -4.39
N GLY A 8 -13.75 -7.78 -3.59
CA GLY A 8 -14.15 -8.07 -2.21
C GLY A 8 -14.12 -6.80 -1.35
N LEU A 9 -13.05 -6.02 -1.41
CA LEU A 9 -12.94 -4.74 -0.69
C LEU A 9 -13.98 -3.73 -1.14
N ALA A 10 -14.24 -3.62 -2.45
CA ALA A 10 -15.30 -2.74 -2.96
C ALA A 10 -16.68 -3.14 -2.42
N THR A 11 -16.95 -4.44 -2.34
CA THR A 11 -18.17 -4.96 -1.74
C THR A 11 -18.23 -4.65 -0.25
N PHE A 12 -17.13 -4.87 0.49
CA PHE A 12 -17.06 -4.60 1.92
C PHE A 12 -17.33 -3.11 2.23
N ARG A 13 -16.66 -2.19 1.54
CA ARG A 13 -16.89 -0.74 1.69
C ARG A 13 -18.35 -0.34 1.49
N ARG A 14 -19.06 -0.97 0.56
CA ARG A 14 -20.48 -0.67 0.28
C ARG A 14 -21.40 -1.10 1.42
N VAL A 15 -21.07 -2.18 2.13
CA VAL A 15 -21.97 -2.76 3.15
C VAL A 15 -21.69 -2.23 4.55
N VAL A 16 -20.47 -1.77 4.87
CA VAL A 16 -20.15 -1.19 6.19
C VAL A 16 -21.13 -0.09 6.63
N PRO A 17 -21.56 0.86 5.76
CA PRO A 17 -22.49 1.91 6.16
C PRO A 17 -23.87 1.42 6.62
N VAL A 18 -24.32 0.25 6.17
CA VAL A 18 -25.65 -0.31 6.48
C VAL A 18 -25.61 -1.34 7.62
N VAL A 19 -24.44 -1.58 8.21
CA VAL A 19 -24.29 -2.47 9.37
C VAL A 19 -25.03 -1.86 10.58
N PRO A 20 -25.79 -2.66 11.36
CA PRO A 20 -26.44 -2.18 12.58
C PRO A 20 -25.46 -1.49 13.53
N ALA A 21 -25.91 -0.42 14.20
CA ALA A 21 -25.05 0.45 15.02
C ALA A 21 -24.18 -0.32 16.03
N HIS A 22 -24.74 -1.35 16.69
CA HIS A 22 -24.03 -2.17 17.67
C HIS A 22 -22.88 -3.02 17.09
N LYS A 23 -22.81 -3.20 15.76
CA LYS A 23 -21.74 -3.92 15.05
C LYS A 23 -20.85 -3.02 14.21
N LYS A 24 -21.19 -1.75 14.07
CA LYS A 24 -20.55 -0.83 13.12
C LYS A 24 -19.04 -0.70 13.35
N ARG A 25 -18.62 -0.53 14.60
CA ARG A 25 -17.20 -0.44 14.98
C ARG A 25 -16.40 -1.68 14.58
N PHE A 26 -16.96 -2.88 14.75
CA PHE A 26 -16.30 -4.12 14.36
C PHE A 26 -16.18 -4.24 12.84
N ALA A 27 -17.24 -3.89 12.11
CA ALA A 27 -17.21 -3.90 10.65
C ALA A 27 -16.21 -2.87 10.06
N GLU A 28 -16.06 -1.71 10.69
CA GLU A 28 -15.05 -0.70 10.32
C GLU A 28 -13.63 -1.20 10.57
N LEU A 29 -13.39 -1.87 11.70
CA LEU A 29 -12.09 -2.49 12.01
C LEU A 29 -11.76 -3.64 11.03
N ASP A 30 -12.72 -4.52 10.74
CA ASP A 30 -12.54 -5.62 9.79
C ASP A 30 -12.22 -5.10 8.38
N LEU A 31 -12.90 -4.02 7.95
CA LEU A 31 -12.58 -3.34 6.70
C LEU A 31 -11.15 -2.77 6.72
N ALA A 32 -10.77 -2.08 7.80
CA ALA A 32 -9.43 -1.52 7.96
C ALA A 32 -8.33 -2.60 7.92
N ILE A 33 -8.56 -3.77 8.53
CA ILE A 33 -7.67 -4.93 8.46
C ILE A 33 -7.58 -5.44 7.01
N ALA A 34 -8.72 -5.65 6.35
CA ALA A 34 -8.75 -6.16 4.99
C ALA A 34 -8.05 -5.22 3.99
N GLU A 35 -8.25 -3.90 4.13
CA GLU A 35 -7.57 -2.89 3.34
C GLU A 35 -6.06 -2.87 3.61
N THR A 36 -5.66 -2.95 4.88
CA THR A 36 -4.25 -3.02 5.27
C THR A 36 -3.55 -4.24 4.67
N CYS A 37 -4.17 -5.41 4.73
CA CYS A 37 -3.66 -6.62 4.10
C CYS A 37 -3.50 -6.44 2.58
N TYR A 38 -4.50 -5.89 1.90
CA TYR A 38 -4.42 -5.64 0.47
C TYR A 38 -3.30 -4.66 0.11
N TYR A 39 -3.20 -3.52 0.81
CA TYR A 39 -2.15 -2.53 0.55
C TYR A 39 -0.76 -3.10 0.82
N HIS A 40 -0.60 -3.87 1.91
CA HIS A 40 0.66 -4.53 2.24
C HIS A 40 1.05 -5.56 1.16
N PHE A 41 0.16 -6.47 0.78
CA PHE A 41 0.48 -7.48 -0.23
C PHE A 41 0.70 -6.91 -1.63
N GLN A 42 -0.04 -5.86 -2.02
CA GLN A 42 0.21 -5.17 -3.27
C GLN A 42 1.57 -4.48 -3.26
N SER A 43 1.94 -3.84 -2.14
CA SER A 43 3.25 -3.21 -1.96
C SER A 43 4.39 -4.22 -2.02
N THR A 44 4.23 -5.39 -1.39
CA THR A 44 5.21 -6.49 -1.47
C THR A 44 5.40 -6.97 -2.91
N ALA A 45 4.31 -7.14 -3.66
CA ALA A 45 4.39 -7.52 -5.08
C ALA A 45 5.10 -6.46 -5.93
N ASN A 46 4.78 -5.19 -5.69
CA ASN A 46 5.42 -4.04 -6.34
C ASN A 46 6.92 -3.98 -6.06
N GLN A 47 7.32 -4.13 -4.80
CA GLN A 47 8.73 -4.14 -4.38
C GLN A 47 9.50 -5.29 -5.07
N LEU A 48 8.91 -6.47 -5.14
CA LEU A 48 9.52 -7.63 -5.76
C LEU A 48 9.73 -7.42 -7.27
N GLU A 49 8.71 -6.90 -7.96
CA GLU A 49 8.80 -6.55 -9.38
C GLU A 49 9.85 -5.45 -9.62
N PHE A 50 9.86 -4.40 -8.79
CA PHE A 50 10.82 -3.31 -8.88
C PHE A 50 12.28 -3.81 -8.76
N CYS A 51 12.55 -4.69 -7.79
CA CYS A 51 13.87 -5.29 -7.61
C CYS A 51 14.30 -6.12 -8.84
N ILE A 52 13.40 -6.89 -9.43
CA ILE A 52 13.68 -7.68 -10.64
C ILE A 52 13.97 -6.76 -11.84
N LEU A 53 13.20 -5.68 -11.99
CA LEU A 53 13.37 -4.72 -13.09
C LEU A 53 14.65 -3.90 -12.97
N ARG A 54 15.13 -3.67 -11.74
CA ARG A 54 16.37 -2.92 -11.47
C ARG A 54 17.60 -3.56 -12.14
N GLU A 55 17.63 -4.89 -12.26
CA GLU A 55 18.68 -5.62 -13.00
C GLU A 55 18.72 -5.26 -14.49
N LYS A 56 17.65 -4.65 -15.01
CA LYS A 56 17.48 -4.23 -16.41
C LYS A 56 17.31 -2.72 -16.56
N ILE A 57 17.84 -1.90 -15.63
CA ILE A 57 17.60 -0.44 -15.60
C ILE A 57 18.04 0.33 -16.87
N GLY A 58 18.95 -0.25 -17.66
CA GLY A 58 19.34 0.26 -18.98
C GLY A 58 18.24 0.14 -20.05
N ASP A 59 17.28 -0.76 -19.87
CA ASP A 59 16.12 -0.90 -20.76
C ASP A 59 15.05 0.16 -20.45
N ARG A 60 14.57 0.82 -21.50
CA ARG A 60 13.56 1.88 -21.41
C ARG A 60 12.23 1.35 -20.87
N ALA A 61 11.83 0.14 -21.26
CA ALA A 61 10.57 -0.45 -20.80
C ALA A 61 10.64 -0.81 -19.31
N ALA A 62 11.74 -1.42 -18.86
CA ALA A 62 12.00 -1.67 -17.45
C ALA A 62 11.94 -0.39 -16.61
N ARG A 63 12.60 0.67 -17.07
CA ARG A 63 12.59 1.98 -16.39
C ARG A 63 11.19 2.58 -16.30
N ALA A 64 10.44 2.56 -17.40
CA ALA A 64 9.06 3.06 -17.43
C ALA A 64 8.16 2.28 -16.44
N ARG A 65 8.33 0.96 -16.34
CA ARG A 65 7.59 0.15 -15.36
C ARG A 65 8.02 0.44 -13.93
N MET A 66 9.32 0.57 -13.65
CA MET A 66 9.83 0.96 -12.33
C MET A 66 9.26 2.31 -11.87
N ARG A 67 9.20 3.29 -12.78
CA ARG A 67 8.60 4.61 -12.52
C ARG A 67 7.13 4.48 -12.15
N ARG A 68 6.37 3.69 -12.92
CA ARG A 68 4.95 3.42 -12.64
C ARG A 68 4.74 2.70 -11.31
N ILE A 69 5.61 1.75 -10.95
CA ILE A 69 5.56 1.10 -9.64
C ILE A 69 5.76 2.12 -8.51
N ALA A 70 6.72 3.04 -8.64
CA ALA A 70 6.93 4.07 -7.63
C ALA A 70 5.71 5.01 -7.48
N GLU A 71 4.99 5.31 -8.56
CA GLU A 71 3.71 6.04 -8.50
C GLU A 71 2.60 5.22 -7.80
N GLU A 72 2.51 3.93 -8.13
CA GLU A 72 1.57 3.00 -7.47
C GLU A 72 1.85 2.90 -5.96
N GLU A 73 3.11 2.88 -5.54
CA GLU A 73 3.51 2.87 -4.13
C GLU A 73 3.15 4.16 -3.37
N ILE A 74 3.24 5.33 -4.02
CA ILE A 74 2.79 6.61 -3.44
C ILE A 74 1.29 6.53 -3.13
N GLU A 75 0.49 6.02 -4.07
CA GLU A 75 -0.95 5.91 -3.90
C GLU A 75 -1.32 4.90 -2.80
N LEU A 76 -0.62 3.77 -2.71
CA LEU A 76 -0.82 2.81 -1.62
C LEU A 76 -0.47 3.41 -0.26
N ALA A 77 0.67 4.10 -0.15
CA ALA A 77 1.08 4.74 1.10
C ALA A 77 0.07 5.80 1.56
N ARG A 78 -0.43 6.62 0.63
CA ARG A 78 -1.49 7.62 0.90
C ARG A 78 -2.77 6.99 1.42
N ARG A 79 -3.18 5.84 0.88
CA ARG A 79 -4.39 5.12 1.30
C ARG A 79 -4.22 4.41 2.64
N GLN A 80 -3.03 3.87 2.92
CA GLN A 80 -2.75 3.22 4.19
C GLN A 80 -2.58 4.21 5.35
N PHE A 81 -2.07 5.42 5.08
CA PHE A 81 -1.81 6.44 6.11
C PHE A 81 -2.98 6.69 7.08
N PRO A 82 -4.22 7.00 6.61
CA PRO A 82 -5.34 7.22 7.53
C PRO A 82 -5.68 5.97 8.34
N ILE A 83 -5.54 4.78 7.77
CA ILE A 83 -5.78 3.52 8.49
C ILE A 83 -4.75 3.32 9.59
N ALA A 84 -3.46 3.49 9.29
CA ALA A 84 -2.39 3.36 10.28
C ALA A 84 -2.48 4.41 11.39
N ARG A 85 -2.96 5.62 11.07
CA ARG A 85 -3.20 6.69 12.05
C ARG A 85 -4.39 6.39 12.96
N ASP A 86 -5.50 5.94 12.39
CA ASP A 86 -6.78 5.81 13.11
C ASP A 86 -6.92 4.44 13.80
N GLN A 87 -6.25 3.40 13.29
CA GLN A 87 -6.32 2.02 13.77
C GLN A 87 -4.92 1.51 14.14
N SER A 88 -4.33 2.12 15.17
CA SER A 88 -2.96 1.80 15.62
C SER A 88 -2.76 0.38 16.13
N VAL A 89 -3.80 -0.44 16.27
CA VAL A 89 -3.67 -1.85 16.66
C VAL A 89 -3.31 -2.75 15.48
N ILE A 90 -3.53 -2.28 14.25
CA ILE A 90 -3.28 -3.06 13.04
C ILE A 90 -1.78 -3.07 12.76
N ALA A 91 -1.27 -4.21 12.29
CA ALA A 91 0.12 -4.42 11.88
C ALA A 91 1.17 -4.37 13.01
N TYR A 92 0.75 -4.40 14.28
CA TYR A 92 1.65 -4.64 15.41
C TYR A 92 1.83 -6.15 15.66
N GLU A 93 3.07 -6.58 15.75
CA GLU A 93 3.47 -7.92 16.17
C GLU A 93 4.51 -7.80 17.29
N ALA A 94 4.45 -8.63 18.34
CA ALA A 94 5.22 -8.42 19.56
C ALA A 94 6.75 -8.54 19.34
N SER A 95 7.20 -9.38 18.43
CA SER A 95 8.63 -9.59 18.16
C SER A 95 9.23 -8.63 17.11
N ASN A 96 8.41 -8.18 16.14
CA ASN A 96 8.82 -7.35 15.01
C ASN A 96 8.28 -5.91 15.08
N HIS A 97 7.51 -5.59 16.12
CA HIS A 97 6.80 -4.34 16.29
C HIS A 97 5.86 -4.05 15.11
N TYR A 98 5.72 -2.78 14.73
CA TYR A 98 4.88 -2.39 13.60
C TYR A 98 5.55 -2.72 12.27
N PHE A 99 4.79 -3.23 11.31
CA PHE A 99 5.26 -3.34 9.93
C PHE A 99 5.69 -1.98 9.35
N TYR A 100 4.97 -0.92 9.76
CA TYR A 100 5.26 0.48 9.48
C TYR A 100 4.38 1.37 10.39
N THR A 101 4.86 2.57 10.64
CA THR A 101 4.15 3.66 11.32
C THR A 101 3.60 4.67 10.31
N PRO A 102 2.71 5.59 10.73
CA PRO A 102 2.26 6.68 9.85
C PRO A 102 3.41 7.53 9.29
N LEU A 103 4.49 7.73 10.06
CA LEU A 103 5.65 8.50 9.58
C LEU A 103 6.41 7.74 8.48
N ASP A 104 6.60 6.42 8.62
CA ASP A 104 7.24 5.59 7.60
C ASP A 104 6.49 5.67 6.25
N LEU A 105 5.16 5.79 6.28
CA LEU A 105 4.34 5.96 5.07
C LEU A 105 4.55 7.32 4.42
N VAL A 106 4.76 8.38 5.20
CA VAL A 106 5.12 9.72 4.67
C VAL A 106 6.50 9.69 4.06
N GLU A 107 7.48 9.10 4.75
CA GLU A 107 8.84 8.93 4.24
C GLU A 107 8.85 8.11 2.95
N LYS A 108 8.04 7.05 2.88
CA LYS A 108 7.87 6.26 1.66
C LYS A 108 7.41 7.11 0.47
N VAL A 109 6.46 8.03 0.67
CA VAL A 109 6.01 8.94 -0.40
C VAL A 109 7.17 9.83 -0.89
N LEU A 110 7.98 10.35 0.02
CA LEU A 110 9.16 11.17 -0.32
C LEU A 110 10.21 10.35 -1.08
N ASN A 111 10.48 9.12 -0.61
CA ASN A 111 11.43 8.19 -1.23
C ASN A 111 10.99 7.81 -2.65
N CYS A 112 9.73 7.41 -2.85
CA CYS A 112 9.20 7.11 -4.18
C CYS A 112 9.25 8.35 -5.10
N SER A 113 8.95 9.54 -4.58
CA SER A 113 9.06 10.79 -5.34
C SER A 113 10.50 11.07 -5.77
N HIS A 114 11.49 10.77 -4.91
CA HIS A 114 12.89 10.86 -5.26
C HIS A 114 13.29 9.84 -6.32
N VAL A 115 12.88 8.58 -6.17
CA VAL A 115 13.11 7.51 -7.15
C VAL A 115 12.57 7.89 -8.52
N ILE A 116 11.35 8.44 -8.61
CA ILE A 116 10.76 8.91 -9.88
C ILE A 116 11.68 9.94 -10.54
N ARG A 117 12.14 10.96 -9.79
CA ARG A 117 13.06 11.98 -10.32
C ARG A 117 14.36 11.37 -10.84
N GLU A 118 14.95 10.42 -10.12
CA GLU A 118 16.18 9.77 -10.57
C GLU A 118 15.98 8.91 -11.83
N LEU A 119 14.84 8.23 -11.96
CA LEU A 119 14.50 7.49 -13.17
C LEU A 119 14.27 8.43 -14.37
N ASP A 120 13.62 9.58 -14.15
CA ASP A 120 13.37 10.58 -15.20
C ASP A 120 14.67 11.24 -15.70
N ARG A 121 15.66 11.44 -14.82
CA ARG A 121 16.98 12.00 -15.20
C ARG A 121 17.83 11.09 -16.08
N GLN A 122 17.57 9.78 -16.04
CA GLN A 122 18.33 8.81 -16.81
C GLN A 122 17.73 8.56 -18.20
N ALA A 123 16.50 9.05 -18.46
CA ALA A 123 15.74 8.90 -19.71
C ALA A 123 16.30 9.74 -20.86
#